data_AF-A0A2S7DDQ0-F1
#
_entry.id   AF-A0A2S7DDQ0-F1
#
_cell.length_a   1.000
_cell.length_b   1.000
_cell.length_c   1.000
_cell.angle_alpha   90.00
_cell.angle_beta   90.00
_cell.angle_gamma   90.00
#
_symmetry.space_group_name_H-M   'P 1'
#
loop_
_entity.id
_entity.type
_entity.pdbx_description
1 polymer ?
#
loop_
_entity_poly.entity_id
_entity_poly.type
_entity_poly.pdbx_seq_one_letter_code
_entity_poly.pdbx_strand_id
1 'polypeptide(L)'
;MEIVMKTPYQVQQELERLERLVPHIISDQGDRAEEILGFHVASLLGSAPNSEHALIRERTARMARQCRTAQDAVRTPPRPLSVGPIAQPQWA
;
A
#
# COMPACT_ATOMS: atom_id res chain seq x y z
N MET A 1 -19.61 24.76 1.88
CA MET A 1 -19.70 23.47 1.17
C MET A 1 -20.15 22.46 2.21
N GLU A 2 -21.40 22.02 2.15
CA GLU A 2 -21.92 21.01 3.09
C GLU A 2 -21.33 19.67 2.66
N ILE A 3 -20.47 19.08 3.50
CA ILE A 3 -19.92 17.75 3.24
C ILE A 3 -21.03 16.78 3.60
N VAL A 4 -21.64 16.16 2.59
CA VAL A 4 -22.60 15.08 2.81
C VAL A 4 -21.83 13.92 3.45
N MET A 5 -22.11 13.67 4.72
CA MET A 5 -21.47 12.60 5.49
C MET A 5 -21.87 11.25 4.90
N LYS A 6 -20.89 10.39 4.63
CA LYS A 6 -21.12 9.00 4.24
C LYS A 6 -21.80 8.25 5.38
N THR A 7 -22.73 7.37 5.06
CA THR A 7 -23.30 6.43 6.03
C THR A 7 -22.28 5.35 6.40
N PRO A 8 -22.42 4.66 7.55
CA PRO A 8 -21.54 3.54 7.90
C PRO A 8 -21.45 2.48 6.80
N TYR A 9 -22.56 2.19 6.12
CA TYR A 9 -22.58 1.28 4.97
C TYR A 9 -21.71 1.80 3.81
N GLN A 10 -21.83 3.08 3.47
CA GLN A 10 -21.00 3.69 2.43
C GLN A 10 -19.52 3.71 2.80
N VAL A 11 -19.19 3.89 4.09
CA VAL A 11 -17.80 3.79 4.57
C VAL A 11 -17.26 2.37 4.37
N GLN A 12 -18.04 1.34 4.71
CA GLN A 12 -17.64 -0.05 4.48
C GLN A 12 -17.42 -0.34 2.99
N GLN A 13 -18.32 0.13 2.12
CA GLN A 13 -18.17 -0.02 0.66
C GLN A 13 -16.90 0.65 0.13
N GLU A 14 -16.56 1.85 0.61
CA GLU A 14 -15.30 2.52 0.26
C GLU A 14 -14.07 1.74 0.76
N LEU A 15 -14.11 1.19 1.97
CA LEU A 15 -13.01 0.38 2.50
C LEU A 15 -12.78 -0.87 1.65
N GLU A 16 -13.84 -1.59 1.27
CA GLU A 16 -13.73 -2.73 0.37
C GLU A 16 -13.23 -2.32 -1.03
N ARG A 17 -13.69 -1.17 -1.55
CA ARG A 17 -13.19 -0.63 -2.81
C ARG A 17 -11.70 -0.34 -2.74
N LEU A 18 -11.23 0.28 -1.65
CA LEU A 18 -9.81 0.57 -1.44
C LEU A 18 -8.99 -0.73 -1.35
N GLU A 19 -9.46 -1.75 -0.63
CA GLU A 19 -8.76 -3.04 -0.56
C GLU A 19 -8.59 -3.69 -1.94
N ARG A 20 -9.61 -3.64 -2.78
CA ARG A 20 -9.53 -4.15 -4.16
C ARG A 20 -8.58 -3.32 -5.03
N LEU A 21 -8.42 -2.03 -4.75
CA LEU A 21 -7.54 -1.14 -5.51
C LEU A 21 -6.07 -1.22 -5.10
N VAL A 22 -5.75 -1.58 -3.86
CA VAL A 22 -4.38 -1.60 -3.34
C VAL A 22 -3.40 -2.37 -4.25
N PRO A 23 -3.69 -3.58 -4.75
CA PRO A 23 -2.79 -4.27 -5.67
C PRO A 23 -2.50 -3.49 -6.95
N HIS A 24 -3.51 -2.81 -7.51
CA HIS A 24 -3.37 -1.99 -8.71
C HIS A 24 -2.58 -0.71 -8.43
N ILE A 25 -2.86 -0.04 -7.31
CA ILE A 25 -2.08 1.14 -6.87
C ILE A 25 -0.61 0.77 -6.69
N ILE A 26 -0.31 -0.38 -6.08
CA ILE A 26 1.06 -0.88 -5.92
C ILE A 26 1.72 -1.13 -7.29
N SER A 27 1.02 -1.81 -8.19
CA SER A 27 1.51 -2.12 -9.53
C SER A 27 1.81 -0.85 -10.35
N ASP A 28 0.89 0.11 -10.32
CA ASP A 28 0.93 1.26 -11.23
C ASP A 28 1.77 2.42 -10.67
N GLN A 29 1.83 2.57 -9.34
CA GLN A 29 2.43 3.74 -8.68
C GLN A 29 3.70 3.43 -7.90
N GLY A 30 4.01 2.15 -7.65
CA GLY A 30 5.27 1.72 -7.05
C GLY A 30 5.63 2.48 -5.75
N ASP A 31 6.70 3.28 -5.81
CA ASP A 31 7.21 4.06 -4.68
C ASP A 31 6.21 5.10 -4.14
N ARG A 32 5.24 5.53 -4.96
CA ARG A 32 4.17 6.45 -4.55
C ARG A 32 2.90 5.77 -4.04
N ALA A 33 2.84 4.44 -4.01
CA ALA A 33 1.62 3.71 -3.66
C ALA A 33 1.05 4.09 -2.29
N GLU A 34 1.90 4.25 -1.27
CA GLU A 34 1.45 4.66 0.07
C GLU A 34 0.90 6.09 0.10
N GLU A 35 1.50 7.02 -0.66
CA GLU A 35 1.05 8.42 -0.76
C GLU A 35 -0.36 8.49 -1.38
N ILE A 36 -0.56 7.75 -2.48
CA ILE A 36 -1.86 7.67 -3.19
C ILE A 36 -2.93 7.04 -2.31
N LEU A 37 -2.61 5.95 -1.62
CA LEU A 37 -3.52 5.36 -0.64
C LEU A 37 -3.85 6.37 0.48
N GLY A 38 -2.85 7.07 1.00
CA GLY A 38 -3.01 8.10 2.04
C GLY A 38 -3.99 9.20 1.65
N PHE A 39 -3.93 9.68 0.40
CA PHE A 39 -4.89 10.66 -0.13
C PHE A 39 -6.34 10.15 -0.09
N HIS A 40 -6.57 8.91 -0.53
CA HIS A 40 -7.91 8.32 -0.49
C HIS A 40 -8.41 8.10 0.93
N VAL A 41 -7.55 7.67 1.85
CA VAL A 41 -7.91 7.47 3.26
C VAL A 41 -8.23 8.81 3.93
N ALA A 42 -7.46 9.87 3.68
CA ALA A 42 -7.74 11.20 4.20
C ALA A 42 -9.08 11.74 3.69
N SER A 43 -9.38 11.53 2.40
CA SER A 43 -10.68 11.90 1.81
C SER A 43 -11.85 11.12 2.43
N LEU A 44 -11.65 9.83 2.72
CA LEU A 44 -12.64 9.00 3.38
C LEU A 44 -12.88 9.47 4.83
N LEU A 45 -11.82 9.75 5.60
CA LEU A 45 -11.93 10.29 6.95
C LEU A 45 -12.64 11.66 6.96
N GLY A 46 -12.36 12.53 6.00
CA GLY A 46 -13.01 13.84 5.89
C GLY A 46 -14.50 13.77 5.53
N SER A 47 -15.00 12.62 5.08
CA SER A 47 -16.41 12.41 4.69
C SER A 47 -17.10 11.31 5.51
N ALA A 48 -16.45 10.76 6.55
CA ALA A 48 -16.99 9.69 7.38
C ALA A 48 -17.40 10.18 8.78
N PRO A 49 -18.42 9.56 9.42
CA PRO A 49 -18.76 9.87 10.80
C PRO A 49 -17.58 9.54 11.72
N ASN A 50 -17.40 10.33 12.79
CA ASN A 50 -16.31 10.11 13.75
C ASN A 50 -16.35 8.71 14.39
N SER A 51 -17.54 8.10 14.52
CA SER A 51 -17.69 6.72 15.02
C SER A 51 -16.98 5.69 14.15
N GLU A 52 -16.81 5.95 12.85
CA GLU A 52 -16.18 5.05 11.90
C GLU A 52 -14.66 5.22 11.82
N HIS A 53 -14.08 6.28 12.42
CA HIS A 53 -12.66 6.60 12.27
C HIS A 53 -11.74 5.49 12.78
N ALA A 54 -12.12 4.81 13.87
CA ALA A 54 -11.35 3.69 14.39
C ALA A 54 -11.27 2.54 13.37
N LEU A 55 -12.42 2.15 12.82
CA LEU A 55 -12.52 1.11 11.79
C LEU A 55 -11.73 1.46 10.53
N ILE A 56 -11.85 2.71 10.06
CA ILE A 56 -11.12 3.20 8.89
C ILE A 56 -9.62 3.07 9.12
N ARG A 57 -9.11 3.56 10.26
CA ARG A 57 -7.68 3.51 10.60
C ARG A 57 -7.18 2.07 10.70
N GLU A 58 -7.93 1.19 11.35
CA GLU A 58 -7.57 -0.21 11.52
C GLU A 58 -7.42 -0.92 10.16
N ARG A 59 -8.44 -0.85 9.30
CA ARG A 59 -8.41 -1.54 8.00
C ARG A 59 -7.37 -0.96 7.06
N THR A 60 -7.24 0.36 7.03
CA THR A 60 -6.28 1.04 6.15
C THR A 60 -4.84 0.87 6.60
N ALA A 61 -4.57 0.62 7.89
CA ALA A 61 -3.23 0.31 8.38
C ALA A 61 -2.66 -0.97 7.74
N ARG A 62 -3.50 -1.98 7.47
CA ARG A 62 -3.08 -3.20 6.76
C ARG A 62 -2.71 -2.89 5.30
N MET A 63 -3.54 -2.09 4.62
CA MET A 63 -3.30 -1.66 3.25
C MET A 63 -2.00 -0.84 3.13
N ALA A 64 -1.78 0.11 4.04
CA ALA A 64 -0.56 0.92 4.08
C ALA A 64 0.70 0.06 4.29
N ARG A 65 0.62 -1.00 5.12
CA ARG A 65 1.72 -1.98 5.24
C ARG A 65 2.00 -2.69 3.92
N GLN A 66 0.98 -3.08 3.16
CA GLN A 66 1.17 -3.71 1.85
C GLN A 66 1.87 -2.77 0.87
N CYS A 67 1.46 -1.50 0.84
CA CYS A 67 2.15 -0.48 0.05
C CYS A 67 3.63 -0.38 0.44
N ARG A 68 3.94 -0.21 1.73
CA ARG A 68 5.34 -0.10 2.22
C ARG A 68 6.18 -1.33 1.89
N THR A 69 5.67 -2.54 2.13
CA THR A 69 6.38 -3.78 1.79
C THR A 69 6.72 -3.85 0.31
N ALA A 70 5.80 -3.45 -0.57
CA ALA A 70 6.06 -3.43 -2.00
C ALA A 70 7.09 -2.35 -2.40
N GLN A 71 7.02 -1.17 -1.79
CA GLN A 71 8.01 -0.10 -1.99
C GLN A 71 9.42 -0.55 -1.57
N ASP A 72 9.55 -1.22 -0.42
CA ASP A 72 10.81 -1.74 0.08
C ASP A 72 11.39 -2.84 -0.84
N ALA A 73 10.53 -3.67 -1.43
CA ALA A 73 10.93 -4.67 -2.41
C ALA A 73 11.50 -4.06 -3.70
N VAL A 74 10.96 -2.91 -4.15
CA VAL A 74 11.49 -2.17 -5.31
C VAL A 74 12.80 -1.44 -4.96
N ARG A 75 12.90 -0.88 -3.75
CA ARG A 75 14.08 -0.11 -3.30
C ARG A 75 15.27 -0.98 -2.95
N THR A 76 15.06 -2.24 -2.60
CA THR A 76 16.15 -3.16 -2.35
C THR A 76 16.71 -3.61 -3.70
N PRO A 77 17.87 -3.13 -4.16
CA PRO A 77 18.47 -3.68 -5.36
C PRO A 77 18.65 -5.19 -5.15
N PRO A 78 18.40 -6.04 -6.17
CA PRO A 78 18.77 -7.44 -6.07
C PRO A 78 20.27 -7.46 -5.79
N ARG A 79 20.64 -7.77 -4.54
CA ARG A 79 22.03 -7.91 -4.15
C ARG A 79 22.60 -8.93 -5.13
N PRO A 80 23.62 -8.60 -5.94
CA PRO A 80 24.23 -9.62 -6.78
C PRO A 80 24.67 -10.70 -5.81
N LEU A 81 24.12 -11.91 -6.00
CA LEU A 81 24.68 -13.11 -5.37
C LEU A 81 26.12 -13.13 -5.87
N SER A 82 27.03 -12.67 -5.02
CA SER A 82 28.46 -12.68 -5.29
C SER A 82 28.82 -14.13 -5.55
N VAL A 83 28.98 -14.46 -6.83
CA VAL A 83 29.53 -15.71 -7.31
C VAL A 83 30.90 -15.80 -6.67
N GLY A 84 31.02 -16.67 -5.64
CA GLY A 84 32.31 -17.02 -5.09
C GLY A 84 33.23 -17.49 -6.22
N PRO A 85 34.54 -17.21 -6.15
CA PRO A 85 35.44 -17.50 -7.25
C PRO A 85 35.39 -19.00 -7.56
N ILE A 86 34.85 -19.34 -8.73
CA ILE A 86 34.97 -20.68 -9.31
C ILE A 86 36.45 -20.84 -9.64
N ALA A 87 37.15 -21.61 -8.82
CA ALA A 87 38.51 -22.05 -9.11
C ALA A 87 38.49 -22.77 -10.46
N GLN A 88 39.08 -22.15 -11.49
CA GLN A 88 39.30 -22.79 -12.78
C GLN A 88 40.36 -23.88 -12.61
N PRO A 89 40.13 -25.12 -13.04
CA PRO A 89 41.18 -26.13 -13.06
C PRO A 89 42.10 -25.83 -14.24
N GLN A 90 43.33 -25.38 -13.96
CA GLN A 90 44.41 -25.37 -14.94
C GLN A 90 44.80 -26.83 -15.25
N TRP A 91 44.72 -27.22 -16.51
CA TRP A 91 45.23 -28.51 -16.98
C TRP A 91 46.73 -28.34 -17.20
N ALA A 92 47.53 -29.20 -16.55
CA ALA A 92 48.94 -29.43 -16.84
C ALA A 92 49.14 -30.91 -17.16
#